data_AF-A0AA36JC84-F1
#
_entry.id   AF-A0AA36JC84-F1
#
_cell.length_a   1.000
_cell.length_b   1.000
_cell.length_c   1.000
_cell.angle_alpha   90.00
_cell.angle_beta   90.00
_cell.angle_gamma   90.00
#
_symmetry.space_group_name_H-M   'P 1'
#
loop_
_entity.id
_entity.type
_entity.pdbx_description
1 polymer ?
#
loop_
_entity_poly.entity_id
_entity_poly.type
_entity_poly.pdbx_seq_one_letter_code
_entity_poly.pdbx_strand_id
1 'polypeptide(L)'
;MICAQLAGLSGIVLDSFCQELVLAILPELPSLACDPHGIQVLKQLLALTSLNVELRMKLIHRLQGSLFKLTKDKHGCWLVQQALQSAPSELQSAFALELKGKVLQCSQHLHGNFVLQKCVELLPTDAVSFIIMELQDHVVEAALHVYSCRVLQRLIEHCQHWRLEMSNLLNSLLQEDSLKRLIIDPYGNNVVRAILSCGSAVHVQQIVEALASEDTDLLAYARNRHASLVLEKCLEAMNEHCDDAEVLQSARAKLMGALLGDGDETVTPPFAQIALDRFGNYIAQRVIDICQADEQQRVLRLLGSLGPKLRRAANGRHILQAARKKFGSTLSVTGAASE
;
A
#
# COMPACT_ATOMS: atom_id res chain seq x y z
N MET A 1 41.13 -0.29 1.43
CA MET A 1 42.11 0.02 2.51
C MET A 1 41.41 0.58 3.75
N ILE A 2 40.67 1.69 3.66
CA ILE A 2 39.98 2.32 4.82
C ILE A 2 39.01 1.37 5.53
N CYS A 3 38.15 0.63 4.82
CA CYS A 3 37.23 -0.32 5.47
C CYS A 3 37.95 -1.41 6.27
N ALA A 4 39.11 -1.88 5.81
CA ALA A 4 39.92 -2.86 6.54
C ALA A 4 40.58 -2.24 7.78
N GLN A 5 41.01 -0.98 7.70
CA GLN A 5 41.53 -0.24 8.84
C GLN A 5 40.44 -0.03 9.91
N LEU A 6 39.22 0.36 9.51
CA LEU A 6 38.09 0.52 10.44
C LEU A 6 37.73 -0.79 11.17
N ALA A 7 37.89 -1.94 10.53
CA ALA A 7 37.60 -3.24 11.15
C ALA A 7 38.68 -3.73 12.12
N GLY A 8 39.92 -3.24 11.99
CA GLY A 8 41.07 -3.68 12.79
C GLY A 8 41.44 -2.80 13.97
N LEU A 9 40.82 -1.62 14.12
CA LEU A 9 41.12 -0.66 15.18
C LEU A 9 40.11 -0.76 16.35
N SER A 10 40.56 -0.42 17.56
CA SER A 10 39.70 -0.40 18.77
C SER A 10 40.11 0.70 19.75
N GLY A 11 39.18 1.08 20.62
CA GLY A 11 39.40 2.09 21.68
C GLY A 11 39.80 3.47 21.14
N ILE A 12 40.66 4.18 21.88
CA ILE A 12 41.07 5.57 21.60
C ILE A 12 41.64 5.77 20.18
N VAL A 13 42.36 4.77 19.66
CA VAL A 13 42.96 4.84 18.31
C VAL A 13 41.88 4.86 17.23
N LEU A 14 40.82 4.07 17.40
CA LEU A 14 39.68 4.08 16.50
C LEU A 14 38.95 5.43 16.54
N ASP A 15 38.79 6.01 17.73
CA ASP A 15 38.09 7.29 17.89
C ASP A 15 38.86 8.44 17.23
N SER A 16 40.17 8.55 17.45
CA SER A 16 41.02 9.56 16.81
C SER A 16 41.03 9.41 15.30
N PHE A 17 41.15 8.18 14.80
CA PHE A 17 41.11 7.91 13.36
C PHE A 17 39.76 8.27 12.74
N CYS A 18 38.65 7.95 13.41
CA CYS A 18 37.31 8.32 12.94
C CYS A 18 37.13 9.83 12.89
N GLN A 19 37.65 10.57 13.86
CA GLN A 19 37.58 12.03 13.86
C GLN A 19 38.34 12.62 12.67
N GLU A 20 39.58 12.22 12.44
CA GLU A 20 40.38 12.69 11.30
C GLU A 20 39.72 12.33 9.96
N LEU A 21 39.26 11.09 9.84
CA LEU A 21 38.61 10.60 8.62
C LEU A 21 37.31 11.38 8.34
N VAL A 22 36.44 11.57 9.33
CA VAL A 22 35.21 12.34 9.17
C VAL A 22 35.53 13.76 8.72
N LEU A 23 36.45 14.45 9.40
CA LEU A 23 36.83 15.82 9.04
C LEU A 23 37.41 15.91 7.62
N ALA A 24 38.20 14.93 7.20
CA ALA A 24 38.78 14.87 5.86
C ALA A 24 37.72 14.66 4.75
N ILE A 25 36.68 13.85 5.01
CA ILE A 25 35.66 13.56 3.98
C ILE A 25 34.52 14.59 3.93
N LEU A 26 34.30 15.38 4.98
CA LEU A 26 33.18 16.34 5.04
C LEU A 26 33.06 17.24 3.80
N PRO A 27 34.13 17.86 3.25
CA PRO A 27 34.00 18.75 2.10
C PRO A 27 33.38 18.07 0.87
N GLU A 28 33.81 16.84 0.59
CA GLU A 28 33.40 16.03 -0.57
C GLU A 28 32.30 15.02 -0.27
N LEU A 29 31.70 15.07 0.92
CA LEU A 29 30.76 14.06 1.40
C LEU A 29 29.61 13.78 0.41
N PRO A 30 28.96 14.78 -0.22
CA PRO A 30 27.91 14.49 -1.19
C PRO A 30 28.41 13.76 -2.44
N SER A 31 29.61 14.07 -2.91
CA SER A 31 30.24 13.37 -4.04
C SER A 31 30.59 11.93 -3.65
N LEU A 32 31.17 11.75 -2.47
CA LEU A 32 31.54 10.44 -1.93
C LEU A 32 30.32 9.54 -1.69
N ALA A 33 29.19 10.12 -1.28
CA ALA A 33 27.93 9.40 -1.09
C ALA A 33 27.36 8.79 -2.38
N CYS A 34 27.66 9.39 -3.53
CA CYS A 34 27.29 8.87 -4.85
C CYS A 34 28.28 7.85 -5.40
N ASP A 35 29.48 7.73 -4.80
CA ASP A 35 30.52 6.82 -5.27
C ASP A 35 30.32 5.39 -4.70
N PRO A 36 30.43 4.32 -5.52
CA PRO A 36 30.25 2.94 -5.06
C PRO A 36 31.22 2.48 -3.97
N HIS A 37 32.43 3.05 -3.89
CA HIS A 37 33.41 2.74 -2.84
C HIS A 37 33.28 3.71 -1.66
N GLY A 38 33.05 4.99 -1.95
CA GLY A 38 32.78 6.03 -0.96
C GLY A 38 31.63 5.68 -0.04
N ILE A 39 30.51 5.20 -0.61
CA ILE A 39 29.36 4.78 0.18
C ILE A 39 29.66 3.60 1.11
N GLN A 40 30.62 2.72 0.78
CA GLN A 40 31.00 1.62 1.67
C GLN A 40 31.75 2.13 2.90
N VAL A 41 32.59 3.17 2.73
CA VAL A 41 33.24 3.85 3.85
C VAL A 41 32.18 4.50 4.75
N LEU A 42 31.20 5.19 4.17
CA LEU A 42 30.12 5.84 4.92
C LEU A 42 29.23 4.83 5.65
N LYS A 43 28.91 3.71 5.01
CA LYS A 43 28.19 2.59 5.64
C LYS A 43 28.92 2.07 6.86
N GLN A 44 30.23 1.82 6.74
CA GLN A 44 31.02 1.33 7.85
C GLN A 44 31.07 2.35 8.98
N LEU A 45 31.29 3.64 8.67
CA LEU A 45 31.32 4.71 9.66
C LEU A 45 29.98 4.83 10.42
N LEU A 46 28.85 4.83 9.72
CA LEU A 46 27.53 4.94 10.35
C LEU A 46 27.14 3.71 11.17
N ALA A 47 27.67 2.53 10.81
CA ALA A 47 27.47 1.28 11.55
C ALA A 47 28.29 1.19 12.84
N LEU A 48 29.31 2.03 13.03
CA LEU A 48 30.07 2.08 14.28
C LEU A 48 29.20 2.67 15.40
N THR A 49 28.87 1.83 16.37
CA THR A 49 28.13 2.23 17.59
C THR A 49 28.95 3.18 18.47
N SER A 50 30.28 3.11 18.40
CA SER A 50 31.20 4.01 19.10
C SER A 50 31.39 5.37 18.42
N LEU A 51 30.88 5.56 17.18
CA LEU A 51 31.07 6.82 16.49
C LEU A 51 30.41 7.96 17.28
N ASN A 52 31.23 8.93 17.66
CA ASN A 52 30.82 10.10 18.42
C ASN A 52 29.59 10.79 17.78
N VAL A 53 28.60 11.13 18.62
CA VAL A 53 27.33 11.74 18.20
C VAL A 53 27.54 13.06 17.45
N GLU A 54 28.48 13.90 17.89
CA GLU A 54 28.84 15.15 17.22
C GLU A 54 29.38 14.91 15.81
N LEU A 55 30.26 13.91 15.63
CA LEU A 55 30.78 13.55 14.30
C LEU A 55 29.68 13.01 13.40
N ARG A 56 28.80 12.15 13.93
CA ARG A 56 27.62 11.66 13.20
C ARG A 56 26.73 12.83 12.76
N MET A 57 26.49 13.80 13.65
CA MET A 57 25.71 14.99 13.32
C MET A 57 26.39 15.89 12.29
N LYS A 58 27.73 16.00 12.28
CA LYS A 58 28.47 16.71 11.22
C LYS A 58 28.27 16.05 9.86
N LEU A 59 28.32 14.73 9.79
CA LEU A 59 28.05 13.99 8.54
C LEU A 59 26.62 14.24 8.03
N ILE A 60 25.62 14.16 8.93
CA ILE A 60 24.22 14.38 8.57
C ILE A 60 24.02 15.83 8.10
N HIS A 61 24.42 16.84 8.87
CA HIS A 61 24.28 18.25 8.48
C HIS A 61 24.93 18.55 7.13
N ARG A 62 26.06 17.92 6.83
CA ARG A 62 26.79 18.18 5.60
C ARG A 62 26.02 17.76 4.34
N LEU A 63 25.02 16.89 4.45
CA LEU A 63 24.17 16.53 3.31
C LEU A 63 23.32 17.72 2.83
N GLN A 64 23.03 18.69 3.70
CA GLN A 64 22.23 19.87 3.35
C GLN A 64 22.75 20.60 2.12
N GLY A 65 21.82 21.11 1.31
CA GLY A 65 22.09 21.73 0.02
C GLY A 65 22.42 20.75 -1.10
N SER A 66 22.47 19.44 -0.84
CA SER A 66 22.71 18.39 -1.83
C SER A 66 21.60 17.33 -1.85
N LEU A 67 20.51 17.50 -1.10
CA LEU A 67 19.50 16.45 -0.91
C LEU A 67 18.85 16.03 -2.21
N PHE A 68 18.53 16.97 -3.09
CA PHE A 68 17.90 16.63 -4.37
C PHE A 68 18.80 15.75 -5.25
N LYS A 69 20.10 16.08 -5.35
CA LYS A 69 21.09 15.26 -6.08
C LYS A 69 21.20 13.87 -5.46
N LEU A 70 21.38 13.80 -4.15
CA LEU A 70 21.56 12.55 -3.42
C LEU A 70 20.32 11.65 -3.50
N THR A 71 19.13 12.24 -3.40
CA THR A 71 17.83 11.53 -3.49
C THR A 71 17.66 10.82 -4.83
N LYS A 72 18.21 11.38 -5.91
CA LYS A 72 18.15 10.78 -7.24
C LYS A 72 19.34 9.86 -7.56
N ASP A 73 20.24 9.65 -6.61
CA ASP A 73 21.38 8.76 -6.80
C ASP A 73 21.14 7.38 -6.17
N LYS A 74 21.67 6.31 -6.81
CA LYS A 74 21.53 4.92 -6.36
C LYS A 74 22.09 4.67 -4.96
N HIS A 75 23.17 5.35 -4.61
CA HIS A 75 23.88 5.21 -3.33
C HIS A 75 23.51 6.36 -2.38
N GLY A 76 23.39 7.57 -2.92
CA GLY A 76 22.98 8.76 -2.19
C GLY A 76 21.61 8.61 -1.53
N CYS A 77 20.63 7.99 -2.19
CA CYS A 77 19.28 7.85 -1.63
C CYS A 77 19.27 6.97 -0.37
N TRP A 78 20.18 6.00 -0.27
CA TRP A 78 20.34 5.19 0.93
C TRP A 78 20.87 6.05 2.07
N LEU A 79 21.90 6.87 1.82
CA LEU A 79 22.49 7.73 2.85
C LEU A 79 21.49 8.76 3.35
N VAL A 80 20.70 9.37 2.46
CA VAL A 80 19.63 10.31 2.84
C VAL A 80 18.60 9.64 3.74
N GLN A 81 18.18 8.40 3.43
CA GLN A 81 17.25 7.66 4.30
C GLN A 81 17.84 7.37 5.68
N GLN A 82 19.12 6.97 5.77
CA GLN A 82 19.79 6.77 7.05
C GLN A 82 19.91 8.06 7.86
N ALA A 83 20.20 9.16 7.18
CA ALA A 83 20.30 10.47 7.78
C ALA A 83 18.94 10.94 8.31
N LEU A 84 17.84 10.78 7.54
CA LEU A 84 16.48 11.06 8.00
C LEU A 84 16.13 10.25 9.27
N GLN A 85 16.48 8.97 9.34
CA GLN A 85 16.20 8.13 10.51
C GLN A 85 16.94 8.54 11.78
N SER A 86 18.13 9.16 11.63
CA SER A 86 19.01 9.49 12.76
C SER A 86 19.00 10.97 13.14
N ALA A 87 18.47 11.83 12.26
CA ALA A 87 18.45 13.27 12.45
C ALA A 87 17.38 13.71 13.46
N PRO A 88 17.61 14.82 14.19
CA PRO A 88 16.57 15.47 14.98
C PRO A 88 15.46 16.04 14.08
N SER A 89 14.28 16.25 14.64
CA SER A 89 13.05 16.66 13.94
C SER A 89 13.23 17.91 13.06
N GLU A 90 13.99 18.90 13.54
CA GLU A 90 14.25 20.15 12.82
C GLU A 90 15.02 19.88 11.52
N LEU A 91 16.01 18.98 11.58
CA LEU A 91 16.85 18.65 10.43
C LEU A 91 16.15 17.69 9.47
N GLN A 92 15.33 16.76 9.98
CA GLN A 92 14.43 15.95 9.15
C GLN A 92 13.52 16.85 8.31
N SER A 93 12.90 17.85 8.96
CA SER A 93 12.02 18.81 8.30
C SER A 93 12.77 19.64 7.27
N ALA A 94 13.99 20.10 7.58
CA ALA A 94 14.83 20.82 6.63
C ALA A 94 15.18 19.96 5.40
N PHE A 95 15.50 18.68 5.57
CA PHE A 95 15.79 17.77 4.46
C PHE A 95 14.58 17.56 3.57
N ALA A 96 13.39 17.35 4.17
CA ALA A 96 12.16 17.20 3.41
C ALA A 96 11.89 18.48 2.60
N LEU A 97 12.03 19.66 3.20
CA LEU A 97 11.80 20.94 2.53
C LEU A 97 12.76 21.21 1.36
N GLU A 98 13.97 20.67 1.36
CA GLU A 98 14.87 20.78 0.19
C GLU A 98 14.32 20.07 -1.07
N LEU A 99 13.38 19.13 -0.91
CA LEU A 99 12.72 18.45 -2.02
C LEU A 99 11.47 19.18 -2.53
N LYS A 100 11.06 20.28 -1.86
CA LYS A 100 9.93 21.11 -2.27
C LYS A 100 10.16 21.71 -3.66
N GLY A 101 9.12 21.69 -4.49
CA GLY A 101 9.15 22.06 -5.90
C GLY A 101 9.72 20.97 -6.83
N LYS A 102 10.05 19.80 -6.29
CA LYS A 102 10.58 18.63 -7.01
C LYS A 102 9.87 17.33 -6.63
N VAL A 103 8.74 17.39 -5.93
CA VAL A 103 8.07 16.21 -5.37
C VAL A 103 7.65 15.24 -6.46
N LEU A 104 6.94 15.70 -7.50
CA LEU A 104 6.49 14.82 -8.58
C LEU A 104 7.66 14.09 -9.23
N GLN A 105 8.72 14.85 -9.57
CA GLN A 105 9.94 14.29 -10.15
C GLN A 105 10.60 13.25 -9.23
N CYS A 106 10.68 13.51 -7.94
CA CYS A 106 11.24 12.56 -6.97
C CYS A 106 10.35 11.33 -6.82
N SER A 107 9.03 11.49 -6.78
CA SER A 107 8.07 10.38 -6.65
C SER A 107 8.14 9.40 -7.82
N GLN A 108 8.39 9.91 -9.03
CA GLN A 108 8.48 9.12 -10.24
C GLN A 108 9.88 8.54 -10.47
N HIS A 109 10.85 8.88 -9.61
CA HIS A 109 12.21 8.44 -9.76
C HIS A 109 12.44 7.07 -9.11
N LEU A 110 13.20 6.19 -9.77
CA LEU A 110 13.58 4.85 -9.26
C LEU A 110 14.17 4.87 -7.84
N HIS A 111 14.92 5.92 -7.51
CA HIS A 111 15.53 6.11 -6.18
C HIS A 111 14.81 7.15 -5.32
N GLY A 112 14.25 8.19 -5.95
CA GLY A 112 13.72 9.35 -5.23
C GLY A 112 12.47 9.03 -4.43
N ASN A 113 11.66 8.09 -4.94
CA ASN A 113 10.44 7.65 -4.28
C ASN A 113 10.71 7.09 -2.87
N PHE A 114 11.85 6.44 -2.64
CA PHE A 114 12.19 5.87 -1.33
C PHE A 114 12.44 6.96 -0.28
N VAL A 115 13.07 8.07 -0.68
CA VAL A 115 13.29 9.20 0.22
C VAL A 115 11.97 9.87 0.57
N LEU A 116 11.08 10.10 -0.41
CA LEU A 116 9.76 10.66 -0.12
C LEU A 116 8.91 9.76 0.79
N GLN A 117 8.90 8.45 0.54
CA GLN A 117 8.25 7.49 1.44
C GLN A 117 8.81 7.59 2.86
N LYS A 118 10.13 7.65 2.99
CA LYS A 118 10.80 7.80 4.30
C LYS A 118 10.42 9.10 5.00
N CYS A 119 10.29 10.20 4.25
CA CYS A 119 9.81 11.46 4.81
C CYS A 119 8.40 11.30 5.38
N VAL A 120 7.48 10.70 4.61
CA VAL A 120 6.09 10.50 5.03
C VAL A 120 5.95 9.56 6.22
N GLU A 121 6.79 8.53 6.32
CA GLU A 121 6.79 7.58 7.44
C GLU A 121 7.32 8.19 8.76
N LEU A 122 8.25 9.14 8.68
CA LEU A 122 8.97 9.66 9.86
C LEU A 122 8.46 11.02 10.34
N LEU A 123 7.97 11.87 9.43
CA LEU A 123 7.62 13.25 9.75
C LEU A 123 6.11 13.41 10.00
N PRO A 124 5.69 14.35 10.85
CA PRO A 124 4.28 14.67 11.04
C PRO A 124 3.67 15.24 9.76
N THR A 125 2.35 15.10 9.60
CA THR A 125 1.59 15.54 8.41
C THR A 125 1.89 17.00 8.02
N ASP A 126 2.04 17.90 9.00
CA ASP A 126 2.41 19.32 8.75
C ASP A 126 3.70 19.46 7.93
N ALA A 127 4.73 18.68 8.27
CA ALA A 127 6.04 18.79 7.65
C ALA A 127 6.08 18.15 6.25
N VAL A 128 5.13 17.28 5.91
CA VAL A 128 5.00 16.64 4.59
C VAL A 128 3.81 17.15 3.77
N SER A 129 3.07 18.16 4.26
CA SER A 129 1.90 18.71 3.57
C SER A 129 2.25 19.22 2.15
N PHE A 130 3.47 19.74 1.95
CA PHE A 130 3.92 20.13 0.61
C PHE A 130 4.01 18.96 -0.39
N ILE A 131 4.26 17.73 0.08
CA ILE A 131 4.25 16.52 -0.75
C ILE A 131 2.83 16.25 -1.25
N ILE A 132 1.83 16.37 -0.36
CA ILE A 132 0.41 16.20 -0.70
C ILE A 132 0.01 17.25 -1.74
N MET A 133 0.32 18.52 -1.46
CA MET A 133 -0.05 19.64 -2.33
C MET A 133 0.57 19.54 -3.73
N GLU A 134 1.87 19.20 -3.84
CA GLU A 134 2.53 19.08 -5.14
C GLU A 134 2.10 17.86 -5.95
N LEU A 135 1.54 16.82 -5.31
CA LEU A 135 0.97 15.67 -6.01
C LEU A 135 -0.49 15.85 -6.38
N GLN A 136 -1.20 16.84 -5.81
CA GLN A 136 -2.64 17.04 -5.99
C GLN A 136 -3.04 17.10 -7.48
N ASP A 137 -2.36 17.94 -8.26
CA ASP A 137 -2.68 18.14 -9.69
C ASP A 137 -2.30 16.94 -10.57
N HIS A 138 -1.53 16.00 -10.03
CA HIS A 138 -1.02 14.81 -10.73
C HIS A 138 -1.44 13.51 -10.03
N VAL A 139 -2.44 13.54 -9.16
CA VAL A 139 -2.68 12.45 -8.22
C VAL A 139 -3.05 11.13 -8.93
N VAL A 140 -3.84 11.20 -10.00
CA VAL A 140 -4.22 10.01 -10.79
C VAL A 140 -3.01 9.47 -11.56
N GLU A 141 -2.19 10.35 -12.14
CA GLU A 141 -0.93 9.98 -12.80
C GLU A 141 0.02 9.29 -11.81
N ALA A 142 0.18 9.86 -10.62
CA ALA A 142 1.01 9.32 -9.56
C ALA A 142 0.50 7.97 -9.06
N ALA A 143 -0.82 7.78 -8.97
CA ALA A 143 -1.41 6.52 -8.52
C ALA A 143 -1.24 5.36 -9.53
N LEU A 144 -1.20 5.68 -10.82
CA LEU A 144 -0.96 4.71 -11.90
C LEU A 144 0.55 4.47 -12.15
N HIS A 145 1.43 5.23 -11.50
CA HIS A 145 2.87 5.12 -11.70
C HIS A 145 3.52 4.09 -10.77
N VAL A 146 4.42 3.26 -11.33
CA VAL A 146 5.09 2.12 -10.65
C VAL A 146 5.77 2.49 -9.32
N TYR A 147 6.30 3.71 -9.20
CA TYR A 147 6.98 4.19 -8.00
C TYR A 147 6.13 5.18 -7.19
N SER A 148 5.43 6.10 -7.85
CA SER A 148 4.71 7.17 -7.16
C SER A 148 3.49 6.64 -6.40
N CYS A 149 2.89 5.53 -6.86
CA CYS A 149 1.81 4.86 -6.13
C CYS A 149 2.22 4.45 -4.72
N ARG A 150 3.52 4.18 -4.47
CA ARG A 150 4.06 3.84 -3.15
C ARG A 150 4.13 5.06 -2.24
N VAL A 151 4.45 6.24 -2.79
CA VAL A 151 4.40 7.51 -2.05
C VAL A 151 2.96 7.82 -1.64
N LEU A 152 2.00 7.67 -2.55
CA LEU A 152 0.57 7.85 -2.24
C LEU A 152 0.07 6.87 -1.17
N GLN A 153 0.46 5.59 -1.23
CA GLN A 153 0.16 4.61 -0.18
C GLN A 153 0.67 5.09 1.20
N ARG A 154 1.92 5.56 1.29
CA ARG A 154 2.44 6.11 2.55
C ARG A 154 1.66 7.34 3.03
N LEU A 155 1.26 8.23 2.11
CA LEU A 155 0.44 9.39 2.48
C LEU A 155 -0.91 8.95 3.06
N ILE A 156 -1.56 7.97 2.43
CA ILE A 156 -2.83 7.40 2.91
C ILE A 156 -2.67 6.72 4.28
N GLU A 157 -1.57 6.02 4.51
CA GLU A 157 -1.31 5.27 5.74
C GLU A 157 -0.89 6.15 6.93
N HIS A 158 -0.19 7.26 6.68
CA HIS A 158 0.47 8.05 7.73
C HIS A 158 -0.07 9.47 7.91
N CYS A 159 -0.81 10.03 6.94
CA CYS A 159 -1.33 11.39 7.03
C CYS A 159 -2.77 11.43 7.54
N GLN A 160 -3.11 12.53 8.22
CA GLN A 160 -4.44 12.76 8.79
C GLN A 160 -5.47 13.09 7.69
N HIS A 161 -6.49 12.24 7.50
CA HIS A 161 -7.45 12.40 6.39
C HIS A 161 -8.42 13.57 6.54
N TRP A 162 -8.60 14.10 7.75
CA TRP A 162 -9.44 15.28 8.00
C TRP A 162 -8.79 16.59 7.51
N ARG A 163 -7.49 16.56 7.19
CA ARG A 163 -6.77 17.70 6.60
C ARG A 163 -7.33 17.98 5.21
N LEU A 164 -7.50 19.26 4.87
CA LEU A 164 -8.10 19.68 3.59
C LEU A 164 -7.32 19.14 2.39
N GLU A 165 -5.99 19.25 2.40
CA GLU A 165 -5.12 18.77 1.33
C GLU A 165 -5.24 17.25 1.14
N MET A 166 -5.35 16.48 2.22
CA MET A 166 -5.48 15.02 2.16
C MET A 166 -6.88 14.61 1.68
N SER A 167 -7.92 15.28 2.17
CA SER A 167 -9.29 15.06 1.72
C SER A 167 -9.44 15.37 0.22
N ASN A 168 -8.87 16.48 -0.27
CA ASN A 168 -8.89 16.82 -1.70
C ASN A 168 -8.15 15.78 -2.57
N LEU A 169 -7.04 15.24 -2.06
CA LEU A 169 -6.29 14.19 -2.73
C LEU A 169 -7.13 12.92 -2.86
N LEU A 170 -7.75 12.47 -1.75
CA LEU A 170 -8.64 11.30 -1.73
C LEU A 170 -9.86 11.50 -2.65
N ASN A 171 -10.53 12.65 -2.57
CA ASN A 171 -11.67 12.96 -3.42
C ASN A 171 -11.32 12.88 -4.90
N SER A 172 -10.13 13.35 -5.30
CA SER A 172 -9.68 13.28 -6.71
C SER A 172 -9.40 11.86 -7.18
N LEU A 173 -8.91 10.99 -6.30
CA LEU A 173 -8.74 9.55 -6.57
C LEU A 173 -10.09 8.82 -6.68
N LEU A 174 -11.07 9.24 -5.89
CA LEU A 174 -12.39 8.62 -5.79
C LEU A 174 -13.43 9.16 -6.80
N GLN A 175 -13.06 10.13 -7.63
CA GLN A 175 -13.87 10.50 -8.80
C GLN A 175 -14.10 9.29 -9.70
N GLU A 176 -15.30 9.17 -10.27
CA GLU A 176 -15.76 7.96 -10.96
C GLU A 176 -14.78 7.44 -12.04
N ASP A 177 -14.37 8.31 -12.97
CA ASP A 177 -13.44 7.95 -14.04
C ASP A 177 -12.04 7.59 -13.53
N SER A 178 -11.56 8.31 -12.51
CA SER A 178 -10.29 8.02 -11.84
C SER A 178 -10.35 6.64 -11.17
N LEU A 179 -11.38 6.40 -10.37
CA LEU A 179 -11.55 5.17 -9.59
C LEU A 179 -11.64 3.94 -10.50
N LYS A 180 -12.43 3.99 -11.58
CA LYS A 180 -12.54 2.89 -12.56
C LYS A 180 -11.18 2.53 -13.16
N ARG A 181 -10.36 3.53 -13.52
CA ARG A 181 -8.99 3.31 -14.03
C ARG A 181 -8.08 2.70 -12.98
N LEU A 182 -8.12 3.20 -11.75
CA LEU A 182 -7.26 2.73 -10.66
C LEU A 182 -7.56 1.28 -10.27
N ILE A 183 -8.82 0.88 -10.22
CA ILE A 183 -9.25 -0.46 -9.80
C ILE A 183 -8.62 -1.56 -10.66
N ILE A 184 -8.54 -1.37 -11.98
CA ILE A 184 -8.01 -2.38 -12.92
C ILE A 184 -6.49 -2.27 -13.15
N ASP A 185 -5.86 -1.18 -12.72
CA ASP A 185 -4.45 -0.90 -12.97
C ASP A 185 -3.53 -1.72 -12.03
N PRO A 186 -2.38 -2.24 -12.50
CA PRO A 186 -1.43 -3.01 -11.68
C PRO A 186 -0.87 -2.29 -10.45
N TYR A 187 -0.84 -0.96 -10.44
CA TYR A 187 -0.34 -0.13 -9.36
C TYR A 187 -1.46 0.60 -8.63
N GLY A 188 -2.39 1.20 -9.39
CA GLY A 188 -3.55 1.94 -8.90
C GLY A 188 -4.42 1.12 -7.95
N ASN A 189 -4.58 -0.19 -8.18
CA ASN A 189 -5.37 -1.05 -7.30
C ASN A 189 -4.81 -1.07 -5.86
N ASN A 190 -3.49 -0.94 -5.69
CA ASN A 190 -2.88 -0.88 -4.37
C ASN A 190 -3.19 0.44 -3.66
N VAL A 191 -3.34 1.54 -4.40
CA VAL A 191 -3.76 2.84 -3.84
C VAL A 191 -5.20 2.74 -3.37
N VAL A 192 -6.11 2.18 -4.18
CA VAL A 192 -7.52 1.97 -3.77
C VAL A 192 -7.60 1.06 -2.53
N ARG A 193 -6.80 -0.01 -2.48
CA ARG A 193 -6.73 -0.90 -1.31
C ARG A 193 -6.18 -0.21 -0.06
N ALA A 194 -5.25 0.74 -0.19
CA ALA A 194 -4.80 1.56 0.94
C ALA A 194 -5.92 2.47 1.45
N ILE A 195 -6.72 3.07 0.56
CA ILE A 195 -7.91 3.86 0.94
C ILE A 195 -8.90 2.96 1.69
N LEU A 196 -9.17 1.75 1.19
CA LEU A 196 -10.05 0.78 1.88
C LEU A 196 -9.51 0.31 3.24
N SER A 197 -8.20 0.41 3.49
CA SER A 197 -7.57 -0.06 4.73
C SER A 197 -7.48 1.04 5.80
N CYS A 198 -7.31 2.29 5.38
CA CYS A 198 -7.01 3.40 6.29
C CYS A 198 -8.05 4.53 6.21
N GLY A 199 -8.90 4.54 5.19
CA GLY A 199 -9.92 5.57 4.98
C GLY A 199 -11.08 5.47 5.97
N SER A 200 -11.93 6.50 5.98
CA SER A 200 -13.18 6.48 6.74
C SER A 200 -14.22 5.57 6.09
N ALA A 201 -15.27 5.26 6.84
CA ALA A 201 -16.43 4.53 6.33
C ALA A 201 -17.04 5.20 5.07
N VAL A 202 -16.99 6.53 4.97
CA VAL A 202 -17.47 7.27 3.77
C VAL A 202 -16.64 6.91 2.54
N HIS A 203 -15.31 6.84 2.65
CA HIS A 203 -14.46 6.45 1.52
C HIS A 203 -14.71 4.99 1.12
N VAL A 204 -14.87 4.09 2.10
CA VAL A 204 -15.22 2.69 1.84
C VAL A 204 -16.57 2.59 1.13
N GLN A 205 -17.59 3.31 1.63
CA GLN A 205 -18.92 3.36 1.03
C GLN A 205 -18.86 3.80 -0.42
N GLN A 206 -18.18 4.91 -0.73
CA GLN A 206 -18.05 5.43 -2.09
C GLN A 206 -17.45 4.41 -3.06
N ILE A 207 -16.38 3.71 -2.65
CA ILE A 207 -15.75 2.68 -3.49
C ILE A 207 -16.70 1.50 -3.72
N VAL A 208 -17.37 1.04 -2.65
CA VAL A 208 -18.30 -0.09 -2.71
C VAL A 208 -19.51 0.24 -3.59
N GLU A 209 -20.09 1.43 -3.44
CA GLU A 209 -21.22 1.89 -4.24
C GLU A 209 -20.85 2.03 -5.72
N ALA A 210 -19.66 2.56 -6.04
CA ALA A 210 -19.18 2.61 -7.42
C ALA A 210 -19.02 1.22 -8.04
N LEU A 211 -18.54 0.25 -7.26
CA LEU A 211 -18.39 -1.15 -7.69
C LEU A 211 -19.73 -1.89 -7.82
N ALA A 212 -20.71 -1.56 -6.98
CA ALA A 212 -22.04 -2.16 -6.97
C ALA A 212 -23.06 -1.43 -7.86
N SER A 213 -22.65 -0.34 -8.54
CA SER A 213 -23.50 0.39 -9.48
C SER A 213 -23.91 -0.49 -10.66
N GLU A 214 -25.13 -0.27 -11.17
CA GLU A 214 -25.66 -0.99 -12.34
C GLU A 214 -24.84 -0.75 -13.61
N ASP A 215 -24.16 0.40 -13.71
CA ASP A 215 -23.28 0.75 -14.83
C ASP A 215 -21.91 0.06 -14.78
N THR A 216 -21.62 -0.69 -13.71
CA THR A 216 -20.35 -1.39 -13.51
C THR A 216 -20.49 -2.87 -13.83
N ASP A 217 -19.64 -3.39 -14.74
CA ASP A 217 -19.50 -4.82 -14.97
C ASP A 217 -18.72 -5.47 -13.82
N LEU A 218 -19.42 -5.71 -12.71
CA LEU A 218 -18.87 -6.31 -11.49
C LEU A 218 -18.26 -7.69 -11.77
N LEU A 219 -18.84 -8.45 -12.70
CA LEU A 219 -18.35 -9.78 -13.05
C LEU A 219 -17.02 -9.72 -13.83
N ALA A 220 -16.83 -8.71 -14.69
CA ALA A 220 -15.53 -8.46 -15.32
C ALA A 220 -14.47 -8.08 -14.27
N TYR A 221 -14.82 -7.24 -13.29
CA TYR A 221 -13.90 -6.90 -12.20
C TYR A 221 -13.57 -8.09 -11.30
N ALA A 222 -14.55 -8.91 -10.95
CA ALA A 222 -14.33 -10.10 -10.13
C ALA A 222 -13.38 -11.12 -10.79
N ARG A 223 -13.31 -11.12 -12.12
CA ARG A 223 -12.43 -12.00 -12.93
C ARG A 223 -11.16 -11.30 -13.43
N ASN A 224 -10.91 -10.06 -13.02
CA ASN A 224 -9.71 -9.32 -13.35
C ASN A 224 -8.66 -9.49 -12.25
N ARG A 225 -7.39 -9.71 -12.63
CA ARG A 225 -6.27 -9.97 -11.71
C ARG A 225 -6.07 -8.89 -10.62
N HIS A 226 -6.37 -7.63 -10.94
CA HIS A 226 -6.15 -6.49 -10.06
C HIS A 226 -7.44 -6.06 -9.37
N ALA A 227 -8.52 -5.91 -10.13
CA ALA A 227 -9.80 -5.49 -9.57
C ALA A 227 -10.37 -6.51 -8.59
N SER A 228 -10.10 -7.82 -8.76
CA SER A 228 -10.54 -8.84 -7.82
C SER A 228 -9.97 -8.64 -6.41
N LEU A 229 -8.75 -8.11 -6.31
CA LEU A 229 -8.09 -7.79 -5.03
C LEU A 229 -8.73 -6.57 -4.35
N VAL A 230 -9.22 -5.62 -5.14
CA VAL A 230 -10.00 -4.48 -4.62
C VAL A 230 -11.34 -4.97 -4.09
N LEU A 231 -12.04 -5.81 -4.85
CA LEU A 231 -13.32 -6.40 -4.43
C LEU A 231 -13.18 -7.23 -3.16
N GLU A 232 -12.15 -8.05 -3.05
CA GLU A 232 -11.86 -8.79 -1.81
C GLU A 232 -11.63 -7.82 -0.64
N LYS A 233 -10.83 -6.75 -0.85
CA LYS A 233 -10.58 -5.76 0.22
C LYS A 233 -11.82 -4.95 0.59
N CYS A 234 -12.74 -4.71 -0.35
CA CYS A 234 -14.04 -4.09 -0.04
C CYS A 234 -14.83 -4.97 0.94
N LEU A 235 -14.88 -6.28 0.68
CA LEU A 235 -15.57 -7.24 1.54
C LEU A 235 -14.94 -7.33 2.95
N GLU A 236 -13.61 -7.20 3.04
CA GLU A 236 -12.89 -7.09 4.32
C GLU A 236 -13.22 -5.80 5.06
N ALA A 237 -13.05 -4.65 4.40
CA ALA A 237 -13.20 -3.33 5.01
C ALA A 237 -14.63 -3.13 5.57
N MET A 238 -15.65 -3.59 4.84
CA MET A 238 -17.04 -3.53 5.32
C MET A 238 -17.29 -4.33 6.59
N ASN A 239 -16.47 -5.32 6.91
CA ASN A 239 -16.56 -6.10 8.14
C ASN A 239 -15.66 -5.53 9.26
N GLU A 240 -14.58 -4.83 8.91
CA GLU A 240 -13.65 -4.19 9.84
C GLU A 240 -14.23 -2.90 10.46
N HIS A 241 -15.06 -2.15 9.72
CA HIS A 241 -15.75 -0.95 10.20
C HIS A 241 -17.03 -1.26 11.01
N CYS A 242 -16.91 -2.08 12.07
CA CYS A 242 -18.06 -2.51 12.87
C CYS A 242 -18.82 -1.37 13.57
N ASP A 243 -18.12 -0.28 13.93
CA ASP A 243 -18.72 0.88 14.59
C ASP A 243 -19.55 1.75 13.63
N ASP A 244 -19.28 1.68 12.33
CA ASP A 244 -19.97 2.42 11.26
C ASP A 244 -20.89 1.49 10.43
N ALA A 245 -21.29 0.34 11.00
CA ALA A 245 -22.02 -0.70 10.28
C ALA A 245 -23.30 -0.17 9.61
N GLU A 246 -24.03 0.76 10.24
CA GLU A 246 -25.24 1.36 9.65
C GLU A 246 -24.94 2.12 8.35
N VAL A 247 -23.82 2.86 8.29
CA VAL A 247 -23.41 3.64 7.11
C VAL A 247 -23.10 2.70 5.95
N LEU A 248 -22.41 1.60 6.23
CA LEU A 248 -21.97 0.65 5.21
C LEU A 248 -23.03 -0.39 4.85
N GLN A 249 -24.08 -0.55 5.64
CA GLN A 249 -25.06 -1.64 5.48
C GLN A 249 -25.73 -1.62 4.10
N SER A 250 -26.13 -0.43 3.60
CA SER A 250 -26.78 -0.32 2.29
C SER A 250 -25.81 -0.69 1.16
N ALA A 251 -24.60 -0.14 1.18
CA ALA A 251 -23.57 -0.43 0.18
C ALA A 251 -23.17 -1.91 0.21
N ARG A 252 -23.03 -2.50 1.40
CA ARG A 252 -22.79 -3.93 1.60
C ARG A 252 -23.90 -4.77 0.97
N ALA A 253 -25.16 -4.47 1.29
CA ALA A 253 -26.30 -5.24 0.79
C ALA A 253 -26.35 -5.20 -0.75
N LYS A 254 -26.09 -4.04 -1.36
CA LYS A 254 -26.00 -3.89 -2.83
C LYS A 254 -24.88 -4.75 -3.42
N LEU A 255 -23.67 -4.66 -2.87
CA LEU A 255 -22.54 -5.45 -3.37
C LEU A 255 -22.76 -6.96 -3.19
N MET A 256 -23.24 -7.40 -2.02
CA MET A 256 -23.56 -8.80 -1.75
C MET A 256 -24.68 -9.31 -2.66
N GLY A 257 -25.71 -8.48 -2.90
CA GLY A 257 -26.76 -8.76 -3.88
C GLY A 257 -26.17 -8.99 -5.27
N ALA A 258 -25.39 -8.04 -5.78
CA ALA A 258 -24.76 -8.14 -7.10
C ALA A 258 -23.81 -9.34 -7.24
N LEU A 259 -23.05 -9.69 -6.20
CA LEU A 259 -22.16 -10.86 -6.19
C LEU A 259 -22.93 -12.19 -6.14
N LEU A 260 -24.05 -12.27 -5.41
CA LEU A 260 -24.86 -13.49 -5.30
C LEU A 260 -25.84 -13.66 -6.47
N GLY A 261 -26.17 -12.56 -7.17
CA GLY A 261 -27.16 -12.47 -8.25
C GLY A 261 -28.52 -11.98 -7.76
N ASP A 262 -29.59 -12.24 -8.49
CA ASP A 262 -31.01 -12.01 -8.11
C ASP A 262 -31.76 -13.32 -7.82
N GLY A 263 -31.20 -14.46 -8.24
CA GLY A 263 -31.83 -15.77 -8.08
C GLY A 263 -32.66 -16.19 -9.30
N ASP A 264 -32.51 -15.49 -10.43
CA ASP A 264 -33.03 -15.95 -11.71
C ASP A 264 -32.36 -17.28 -12.11
N GLU A 265 -33.16 -18.35 -12.15
CA GLU A 265 -32.69 -19.69 -12.52
C GLU A 265 -32.38 -19.83 -14.02
N THR A 266 -32.79 -18.88 -14.85
CA THR A 266 -32.57 -18.89 -16.30
C THR A 266 -31.16 -18.41 -16.68
N VAL A 267 -30.47 -17.70 -15.78
CA VAL A 267 -29.13 -17.15 -16.00
C VAL A 267 -28.15 -17.80 -15.01
N THR A 268 -26.90 -18.01 -15.44
CA THR A 268 -25.88 -18.49 -14.51
C THR A 268 -25.55 -17.38 -13.49
N PRO A 269 -25.78 -17.60 -12.18
CA PRO A 269 -25.63 -16.53 -11.20
C PRO A 269 -24.17 -16.05 -11.13
N PRO A 270 -23.92 -14.75 -10.86
CA PRO A 270 -22.57 -14.20 -10.79
C PRO A 270 -21.65 -14.99 -9.85
N PHE A 271 -22.14 -15.37 -8.67
CA PHE A 271 -21.39 -16.19 -7.70
C PHE A 271 -20.84 -17.49 -8.30
N ALA A 272 -21.61 -18.17 -9.17
CA ALA A 272 -21.17 -19.39 -9.81
C ALA A 272 -19.98 -19.16 -10.75
N GLN A 273 -20.04 -18.07 -11.52
CA GLN A 273 -19.00 -17.70 -12.46
C GLN A 273 -17.73 -17.25 -11.71
N ILE A 274 -17.90 -16.48 -10.63
CA ILE A 274 -16.83 -16.01 -9.75
C ILE A 274 -16.15 -17.18 -9.04
N ALA A 275 -16.91 -18.11 -8.45
CA ALA A 275 -16.37 -19.25 -7.70
C ALA A 275 -15.52 -20.20 -8.55
N LEU A 276 -15.79 -20.29 -9.84
CA LEU A 276 -15.06 -21.14 -10.79
C LEU A 276 -13.90 -20.42 -11.49
N ASP A 277 -13.79 -19.09 -11.35
CA ASP A 277 -12.73 -18.30 -11.96
C ASP A 277 -11.40 -18.37 -11.19
N ARG A 278 -10.28 -18.16 -11.89
CA ARG A 278 -8.93 -18.22 -11.30
C ARG A 278 -8.60 -17.06 -10.36
N PHE A 279 -9.25 -15.92 -10.49
CA PHE A 279 -9.14 -14.77 -9.58
C PHE A 279 -10.40 -14.63 -8.72
N GLY A 280 -11.57 -14.84 -9.31
CA GLY A 280 -12.85 -14.70 -8.63
C GLY A 280 -13.03 -15.65 -7.43
N ASN A 281 -12.39 -16.82 -7.42
CA ASN A 281 -12.53 -17.78 -6.33
C ASN A 281 -12.12 -17.21 -4.95
N TYR A 282 -11.23 -16.22 -4.87
CA TYR A 282 -10.89 -15.54 -3.62
C TYR A 282 -12.06 -14.69 -3.09
N ILE A 283 -12.76 -13.99 -4.00
CA ILE A 283 -13.97 -13.22 -3.67
C ILE A 283 -15.07 -14.18 -3.20
N ALA A 284 -15.27 -15.31 -3.88
CA ALA A 284 -16.28 -16.29 -3.48
C ALA A 284 -15.98 -16.89 -2.09
N GLN A 285 -14.71 -17.21 -1.77
CA GLN A 285 -14.31 -17.62 -0.43
C GLN A 285 -14.63 -16.54 0.60
N ARG A 286 -14.33 -15.27 0.29
CA ARG A 286 -14.63 -14.16 1.19
C ARG A 286 -16.12 -13.97 1.42
N VAL A 287 -16.94 -14.01 0.36
CA VAL A 287 -18.40 -13.97 0.45
C VAL A 287 -18.92 -15.07 1.36
N ILE A 288 -18.41 -16.31 1.24
CA ILE A 288 -18.75 -17.41 2.14
C ILE A 288 -18.38 -17.08 3.58
N ASP A 289 -17.16 -16.59 3.82
CA ASP A 289 -16.66 -16.31 5.16
C ASP A 289 -17.48 -15.22 5.87
N ILE A 290 -17.95 -14.20 5.15
CA ILE A 290 -18.62 -13.03 5.75
C ILE A 290 -20.15 -13.02 5.59
N CYS A 291 -20.76 -13.95 4.86
CA CYS A 291 -22.21 -13.94 4.66
C CYS A 291 -22.99 -14.04 5.99
N GLN A 292 -24.11 -13.32 6.06
CA GLN A 292 -24.96 -13.16 7.24
C GLN A 292 -26.43 -13.45 6.92
N ALA A 293 -27.19 -13.95 7.90
CA ALA A 293 -28.65 -14.17 7.80
C ALA A 293 -29.09 -14.80 6.46
N ASP A 294 -29.92 -14.10 5.68
CA ASP A 294 -30.48 -14.58 4.42
C ASP A 294 -29.40 -14.85 3.34
N GLU A 295 -28.26 -14.15 3.40
CA GLU A 295 -27.12 -14.39 2.51
C GLU A 295 -26.56 -15.79 2.71
N GLN A 296 -26.55 -16.32 3.95
CA GLN A 296 -26.04 -17.67 4.24
C GLN A 296 -26.91 -18.73 3.56
N GLN A 297 -28.23 -18.60 3.67
CA GLN A 297 -29.17 -19.52 3.02
C GLN A 297 -29.01 -19.48 1.50
N ARG A 298 -28.79 -18.29 0.96
CA ARG A 298 -28.57 -18.09 -0.48
C ARG A 298 -27.26 -18.70 -0.95
N VAL A 299 -26.16 -18.49 -0.22
CA VAL A 299 -24.86 -19.11 -0.50
C VAL A 299 -24.96 -20.62 -0.44
N LEU A 300 -25.65 -21.19 0.56
CA LEU A 300 -25.85 -22.65 0.66
C LEU A 300 -26.60 -23.22 -0.55
N ARG A 301 -27.68 -22.57 -1.01
CA ARG A 301 -28.40 -22.99 -2.23
C ARG A 301 -27.50 -22.97 -3.47
N LEU A 302 -26.73 -21.91 -3.66
CA LEU A 302 -25.78 -21.78 -4.77
C LEU A 302 -24.68 -22.84 -4.70
N LEU A 303 -24.15 -23.13 -3.52
CA LEU A 303 -23.14 -24.18 -3.33
C LEU A 303 -23.71 -25.58 -3.61
N GLY A 304 -24.97 -25.84 -3.22
CA GLY A 304 -25.66 -27.09 -3.52
C GLY A 304 -25.75 -27.35 -5.03
N SER A 305 -26.19 -26.35 -5.81
CA SER A 305 -26.29 -26.47 -7.28
C SER A 305 -24.93 -26.55 -7.97
N LEU A 306 -23.90 -25.90 -7.42
CA LEU A 306 -22.54 -25.88 -7.99
C LEU A 306 -21.67 -27.07 -7.59
N GLY A 307 -22.06 -27.84 -6.57
CA GLY A 307 -21.26 -28.92 -5.98
C GLY A 307 -20.57 -29.84 -7.01
N PRO A 308 -21.29 -30.42 -7.99
CA PRO A 308 -20.69 -31.29 -9.02
C PRO A 308 -19.67 -30.59 -9.93
N LYS A 309 -19.81 -29.28 -10.17
CA LYS A 309 -18.83 -28.48 -10.94
C LYS A 309 -17.61 -28.17 -10.08
N LEU A 310 -17.83 -27.76 -8.82
CA LEU A 310 -16.75 -27.44 -7.87
C LEU A 310 -15.83 -28.63 -7.61
N ARG A 311 -16.37 -29.86 -7.47
CA ARG A 311 -15.56 -31.07 -7.28
C ARG A 311 -14.60 -31.37 -8.44
N ARG A 312 -14.93 -30.91 -9.65
CA ARG A 312 -14.13 -31.13 -10.87
C ARG A 312 -13.23 -29.94 -11.23
N ALA A 313 -13.52 -28.76 -10.69
CA ALA A 313 -12.79 -27.54 -11.00
C ALA A 313 -11.49 -27.44 -10.19
N ALA A 314 -10.42 -26.94 -10.82
CA ALA A 314 -9.11 -26.77 -10.17
C ALA A 314 -9.19 -25.93 -8.87
N ASN A 315 -10.00 -24.88 -8.86
CA ASN A 315 -10.17 -23.98 -7.71
C ASN A 315 -11.30 -24.41 -6.76
N GLY A 316 -12.15 -25.35 -7.17
CA GLY A 316 -13.37 -25.67 -6.42
C GLY A 316 -13.10 -26.31 -5.05
N ARG A 317 -11.93 -26.94 -4.86
CA ARG A 317 -11.50 -27.44 -3.54
C ARG A 317 -11.41 -26.33 -2.48
N HIS A 318 -10.98 -25.13 -2.86
CA HIS A 318 -10.83 -23.99 -1.95
C HIS A 318 -12.20 -23.43 -1.54
N ILE A 319 -13.14 -23.36 -2.48
CA ILE A 319 -14.54 -23.00 -2.22
C ILE A 319 -15.19 -23.99 -1.26
N LEU A 320 -15.03 -25.30 -1.49
CA LEU A 320 -15.57 -26.33 -0.61
C LEU A 320 -14.94 -26.29 0.79
N GLN A 321 -13.66 -25.96 0.90
CA GLN A 321 -12.99 -25.79 2.19
C GLN A 321 -13.51 -24.58 2.96
N ALA A 322 -13.65 -23.42 2.31
CA ALA A 322 -14.25 -22.22 2.92
C ALA A 322 -15.68 -22.49 3.38
N ALA A 323 -16.49 -23.15 2.54
CA ALA A 323 -17.84 -23.54 2.89
C ALA A 323 -17.86 -24.45 4.14
N ARG A 324 -17.02 -25.50 4.17
CA ARG A 324 -16.94 -26.41 5.33
C ARG A 324 -16.55 -25.68 6.60
N LYS A 325 -15.60 -24.75 6.52
CA LYS A 325 -15.16 -23.92 7.65
C LYS A 325 -16.30 -23.05 8.18
N LYS A 326 -17.09 -22.43 7.30
CA LYS A 326 -18.20 -21.54 7.69
C LYS A 326 -19.44 -22.28 8.18
N PHE A 327 -19.86 -23.34 7.48
CA PHE A 327 -21.19 -23.95 7.66
C PHE A 327 -21.17 -25.32 8.36
N GLY A 328 -20.00 -25.95 8.51
CA GLY A 328 -19.86 -27.24 9.20
C GLY A 328 -20.79 -28.33 8.65
N SER A 329 -21.57 -28.96 9.54
CA SER A 329 -22.55 -30.02 9.22
C SER A 329 -23.73 -29.55 8.37
N THR A 330 -24.01 -28.25 8.28
CA THR A 330 -25.15 -27.72 7.50
C THR A 330 -25.00 -27.95 5.99
N LEU A 331 -23.77 -28.19 5.51
CA LEU A 331 -23.48 -28.55 4.12
C LEU A 331 -24.02 -29.92 3.71
N SER A 332 -24.19 -30.87 4.64
CA SER A 332 -24.73 -32.20 4.30
C SER A 332 -26.24 -32.17 4.07
N VAL A 333 -26.95 -31.19 4.66
CA VAL A 333 -28.42 -31.07 4.60
C VAL A 333 -28.91 -30.55 3.24
N THR A 334 -28.05 -29.90 2.45
CA THR A 334 -28.40 -29.29 1.16
C THR A 334 -27.93 -30.08 -0.08
N GLY A 335 -27.59 -31.36 0.09
CA GLY A 335 -27.27 -32.26 -1.03
C GLY A 335 -25.81 -32.27 -1.48
N ALA A 336 -24.88 -31.72 -0.67
CA ALA A 336 -23.44 -31.92 -0.84
C ALA A 336 -22.91 -33.11 -0.02
N ALA A 337 -23.79 -34.00 0.43
CA ALA A 337 -23.43 -35.24 1.12
C ALA A 337 -23.24 -36.38 0.12
N SER A 338 -22.10 -37.06 0.26
CA SER A 338 -21.83 -38.46 -0.13
C SER A 338 -22.05 -38.85 -1.59
N GLU A 339 -20.97 -38.87 -2.36
CA GLU A 339 -20.28 -40.11 -2.75
C GLU A 339 -18.82 -39.82 -3.13
#